data_AF-A0A958IC69-F1
#
_entry.id   AF-A0A958IC69-F1
#
_cell.length_a   1.000
_cell.length_b   1.000
_cell.length_c   1.000
_cell.angle_alpha   90.00
_cell.angle_beta   90.00
_cell.angle_gamma   90.00
#
_symmetry.space_group_name_H-M   'P 1'
#
loop_
_entity.id
_entity.type
_entity.pdbx_description
1 polymer ?
#
loop_
_entity_poly.entity_id
_entity_poly.type
_entity_poly.pdbx_seq_one_letter_code
_entity_poly.pdbx_strand_id
1 'polypeptide(L)'
;SLNVFSAFLNDGADFSFLTEQFAGSSTEYSYIGGSFRSLIDHILISSSISGTYPAVSTAILKPDLTFSSYPSVVSDHRPVGAKIPAF
;
A
#
# COMPACT_ATOMS: atom_id res chain seq x y z
N SER A 1 -23.27 -1.74 -0.22
CA SER A 1 -22.21 -2.69 0.16
C SER A 1 -21.59 -2.22 1.46
N LEU A 2 -21.18 -3.13 2.34
CA LEU A 2 -20.40 -2.79 3.53
C LEU A 2 -18.96 -2.51 3.09
N ASN A 3 -18.35 -1.43 3.58
CA ASN A 3 -16.92 -1.21 3.38
C ASN A 3 -16.15 -2.21 4.26
N VAL A 4 -15.38 -3.10 3.62
CA VAL A 4 -14.63 -4.17 4.31
C VAL A 4 -13.56 -3.62 5.27
N PHE A 5 -13.15 -2.36 5.10
CA PHE A 5 -12.20 -1.70 5.98
C PHE A 5 -12.85 -0.96 7.14
N SER A 6 -14.18 -0.89 7.22
CA SER A 6 -14.88 -0.12 8.26
C SER A 6 -14.47 -0.48 9.69
N ALA A 7 -14.16 -1.75 9.98
CA ALA A 7 -13.70 -2.16 11.30
C ALA A 7 -12.39 -1.46 11.72
N PHE A 8 -11.49 -1.21 10.76
CA PHE A 8 -10.20 -0.58 11.01
C PHE A 8 -10.25 0.94 10.88
N LEU A 9 -11.02 1.44 9.90
CA LEU A 9 -11.19 2.89 9.69
C LEU A 9 -11.92 3.56 10.86
N ASN A 10 -12.81 2.83 11.53
CA ASN A 10 -13.52 3.33 12.70
C ASN A 10 -12.69 3.21 13.99
N ASP A 11 -11.53 2.55 13.94
CA ASP A 11 -10.64 2.32 15.08
C ASP A 11 -9.23 2.86 14.81
N GLY A 12 -9.17 4.14 14.43
CA GLY A 12 -7.91 4.83 14.09
C GLY A 12 -6.96 5.05 15.27
N ALA A 13 -7.41 4.78 16.51
CA ALA A 13 -6.55 4.80 17.68
C ALA A 13 -5.63 3.57 17.73
N ASP A 14 -6.13 2.43 17.26
CA ASP A 14 -5.40 1.15 17.30
C ASP A 14 -4.90 0.68 15.95
N PHE A 15 -5.41 1.20 14.84
CA PHE A 15 -5.01 0.79 13.50
C PHE A 15 -4.76 1.97 12.56
N SER A 16 -3.76 1.84 11.69
CA SER A 16 -3.49 2.81 10.62
C SER A 16 -3.05 2.15 9.33
N PHE A 17 -3.57 2.64 8.20
CA PHE A 17 -3.14 2.22 6.88
C PHE A 17 -1.94 3.06 6.42
N LEU A 18 -0.78 2.44 6.33
CA LEU A 18 0.44 3.08 5.83
C LEU A 18 0.32 3.55 4.37
N THR A 19 -0.60 2.93 3.63
CA THR A 19 -0.91 3.24 2.23
C THR A 19 -1.99 4.30 2.04
N GLU A 20 -2.61 4.81 3.11
CA GLU A 20 -3.70 5.79 3.00
C GLU A 20 -3.26 7.05 2.25
N GLN A 21 -2.01 7.48 2.44
CA GLN A 21 -1.38 8.60 1.73
C GLN A 21 -1.36 8.45 0.20
N PHE A 22 -1.55 7.24 -0.35
CA PHE A 22 -1.61 6.98 -1.78
C PHE A 22 -3.04 6.92 -2.34
N ALA A 23 -4.06 6.98 -1.47
CA ALA A 23 -5.46 6.91 -1.89
C ALA A 23 -5.80 8.04 -2.87
N GLY A 24 -6.39 7.68 -4.01
CA GLY A 24 -6.77 8.62 -5.06
C GLY A 24 -5.63 9.15 -5.93
N SER A 25 -4.39 8.72 -5.71
CA SER A 25 -3.26 9.09 -6.56
C SER A 25 -3.37 8.49 -7.95
N SER A 26 -3.10 9.29 -8.98
CA SER A 26 -3.03 8.83 -10.37
C SER A 26 -1.72 8.12 -10.73
N THR A 27 -0.70 8.22 -9.86
CA THR A 27 0.64 7.65 -10.08
C THR A 27 0.99 6.56 -9.08
N GLU A 28 0.30 6.52 -7.94
CA GLU A 28 0.49 5.54 -6.87
C GLU A 28 -0.68 4.54 -6.84
N TYR A 29 -0.54 3.49 -7.65
CA TYR A 29 -1.48 2.37 -7.75
C TYR A 29 -0.71 1.06 -7.70
N SER A 30 -1.28 0.04 -7.05
CA SER A 30 -0.69 -1.30 -7.00
C SER A 30 -1.10 -2.11 -8.23
N TYR A 31 -2.37 -2.13 -8.60
CA TYR A 31 -2.84 -2.81 -9.81
C TYR A 31 -2.62 -1.97 -11.08
N ILE A 32 -2.00 -2.55 -12.11
CA ILE A 32 -1.55 -1.84 -13.31
C ILE A 32 -2.40 -2.09 -14.58
N GLY A 33 -3.58 -2.72 -14.45
CA GLY A 33 -4.44 -3.16 -15.57
C GLY A 33 -5.09 -2.06 -16.42
N GLY A 34 -4.29 -1.20 -17.05
CA GLY A 34 -4.73 -0.22 -18.05
C GLY A 34 -5.55 0.93 -17.46
N SER A 35 -6.81 1.06 -17.90
CA SER A 35 -7.72 2.12 -17.43
C SER A 35 -8.26 1.88 -16.02
N PHE A 36 -8.08 0.68 -15.47
CA PHE A 36 -8.59 0.29 -14.14
C PHE A 36 -7.51 0.33 -13.06
N ARG A 37 -6.47 1.15 -13.25
CA ARG A 37 -5.41 1.34 -12.24
C ARG A 37 -6.02 1.68 -10.89
N SER A 38 -5.65 0.91 -9.88
CA SER A 38 -6.24 1.02 -8.55
C SER A 38 -5.22 0.69 -7.47
N LEU A 39 -5.38 1.33 -6.32
CA LEU A 39 -4.71 0.92 -5.10
C LEU A 39 -5.62 -0.07 -4.38
N ILE A 40 -5.28 -1.36 -4.48
CA ILE A 40 -6.06 -2.45 -3.87
C ILE A 40 -5.22 -3.35 -2.95
N ASP A 41 -3.91 -3.08 -2.88
CA ASP A 41 -3.00 -3.70 -1.92
C ASP A 41 -2.66 -2.68 -0.85
N HIS A 42 -2.89 -3.05 0.41
CA HIS A 42 -2.78 -2.15 1.55
C HIS A 42 -1.90 -2.74 2.64
N ILE A 43 -1.16 -1.87 3.33
CA ILE A 43 -0.44 -2.23 4.55
C ILE A 43 -1.15 -1.57 5.72
N LEU A 44 -1.70 -2.40 6.60
CA LEU A 44 -2.30 -2.02 7.87
C LEU A 44 -1.32 -2.35 9.00
N ILE A 45 -1.13 -1.43 9.93
CA ILE A 45 -0.36 -1.67 11.16
C ILE A 45 -1.20 -1.33 12.38
N SER A 46 -0.88 -1.96 13.51
CA SER A 46 -1.44 -1.57 14.81
C SER A 46 -0.64 -0.45 15.47
N SER A 47 -1.25 0.25 16.42
CA SER A 47 -0.64 1.29 17.26
C SER A 47 0.63 0.85 17.97
N SER A 48 0.74 -0.44 18.32
CA SER A 48 1.96 -1.01 18.92
C SER A 48 3.19 -0.86 18.01
N ILE A 49 3.02 -0.93 16.68
CA ILE A 49 4.11 -0.78 15.71
C ILE A 49 4.39 0.70 15.45
N SER A 50 3.36 1.52 15.24
CA SER A 50 3.55 2.95 14.96
C SER A 50 4.14 3.71 16.15
N GLY A 51 3.76 3.35 17.38
CA GLY A 51 4.35 3.91 18.60
C GLY A 51 5.80 3.48 18.81
N THR A 52 6.16 2.27 18.40
CA THR A 52 7.53 1.75 18.55
C THR A 52 8.48 2.28 17.46
N TYR A 53 7.97 2.47 16.23
CA TYR A 53 8.77 2.81 15.07
C TYR A 53 8.22 4.05 14.36
N PRO A 54 8.45 5.28 14.88
CA PRO A 54 7.85 6.50 14.33
C PRO A 54 8.33 6.87 12.92
N ALA A 55 9.43 6.28 12.45
CA ALA A 55 10.04 6.58 11.15
C ALA A 55 9.78 5.48 10.10
N VAL A 56 8.61 4.85 10.12
CA VAL A 56 8.20 3.93 9.03
C VAL A 56 8.04 4.72 7.73
N SER A 57 8.65 4.24 6.64
CA SER A 57 8.37 4.74 5.30
C SER A 57 7.63 3.70 4.47
N THR A 58 6.80 4.16 3.53
CA THR A 58 5.97 3.30 2.68
C THR A 58 6.14 3.72 1.24
N ALA A 59 6.13 2.76 0.31
CA ALA A 59 6.25 3.02 -1.11
C ALA A 59 5.53 1.96 -1.94
N ILE A 60 5.07 2.38 -3.12
CA ILE A 60 4.72 1.47 -4.21
C ILE A 60 5.95 1.30 -5.08
N LEU A 61 6.48 0.08 -5.16
CA LEU A 61 7.63 -0.23 -5.99
C LEU A 61 7.17 -0.39 -7.44
N LYS A 62 7.87 0.22 -8.39
CA LYS A 62 7.45 0.28 -9.80
C LYS A 62 8.43 -0.46 -10.73
N PRO A 63 8.66 -1.78 -10.51
CA PRO A 63 9.58 -2.56 -11.34
C PRO A 63 9.13 -2.64 -12.80
N ASP A 64 7.84 -2.47 -13.08
CA ASP A 64 7.29 -2.38 -14.43
C ASP A 64 7.85 -1.20 -15.24
N LEU A 65 8.32 -0.14 -14.58
CA LEU A 65 8.95 1.01 -15.24
C LEU A 65 10.39 0.71 -15.70
N THR A 66 11.05 -0.28 -15.11
CA THR A 66 12.43 -0.68 -15.47
C THR A 66 12.49 -2.02 -16.19
N PHE A 67 11.49 -2.89 -15.99
CA PHE A 67 11.33 -4.18 -16.63
C PHE A 67 9.97 -4.24 -17.33
N SER A 68 9.94 -3.86 -18.61
CA SER A 68 8.70 -3.72 -19.39
C SER A 68 7.88 -5.02 -19.54
N SER A 69 8.50 -6.18 -19.36
CA SER A 69 7.81 -7.49 -19.37
C SER A 69 7.24 -7.89 -18.01
N TYR A 70 7.39 -7.06 -16.98
CA TYR A 70 6.82 -7.32 -15.65
C TYR A 70 5.33 -7.68 -15.69
N PRO A 71 4.44 -6.94 -16.40
CA PRO A 71 3.01 -7.21 -16.39
C PRO A 71 2.62 -8.58 -16.97
N SER A 72 3.42 -9.10 -17.90
CA SER A 72 3.14 -10.37 -18.60
C SER A 72 3.91 -11.57 -18.05
N VAL A 73 4.99 -11.33 -17.31
CA VAL A 73 5.91 -12.39 -16.83
C VAL A 73 5.88 -12.53 -15.33
N VAL A 74 5.61 -11.46 -14.58
CA VAL A 74 5.74 -11.44 -13.12
C VAL A 74 4.41 -11.24 -12.44
N SER A 75 3.76 -10.10 -12.67
CA SER A 75 2.54 -9.72 -11.96
C SER A 75 1.86 -8.51 -12.61
N ASP A 76 0.54 -8.47 -12.57
CA ASP A 76 -0.29 -7.30 -12.84
C ASP A 76 -0.48 -6.38 -11.61
N HIS A 77 0.22 -6.68 -10.52
CA HIS A 77 0.31 -5.87 -9.31
C HIS A 77 1.75 -5.47 -9.01
N ARG A 78 1.96 -4.19 -8.72
CA ARG A 78 3.17 -3.61 -8.14
C ARG A 78 3.25 -3.93 -6.65
N PRO A 79 4.46 -4.25 -6.13
CA PRO A 79 4.64 -4.45 -4.70
C PRO A 79 4.37 -3.17 -3.91
N VAL A 80 3.68 -3.32 -2.78
CA VAL A 80 3.56 -2.29 -1.75
C VAL A 80 4.47 -2.66 -0.60
N GLY A 81 5.41 -1.79 -0.26
CA GLY A 81 6.43 -2.05 0.74
C GLY A 81 6.40 -1.02 1.86
N ALA A 82 6.68 -1.48 3.08
CA ALA A 82 7.00 -0.63 4.22
C ALA A 82 8.43 -0.93 4.69
N LYS A 83 9.19 0.12 4.99
CA LYS A 83 10.48 0.02 5.66
C LYS A 83 10.30 0.48 7.10
N ILE A 84 10.44 -0.46 8.02
CA ILE A 84 10.42 -0.22 9.46
C ILE A 84 11.88 -0.20 9.92
N PRO A 85 12.36 0.89 10.55
CA PRO A 85 13.70 0.90 11.11
C PRO A 85 13.79 -0.12 12.25
N ALA A 86 14.41 -1.25 11.99
CA ALA A 86 14.87 -2.14 13.06
C ALA A 86 16.22 -1.63 13.57
N PHE A 87 16.45 -1.82 14.87
CA PHE A 87 17.65 -1.43 15.60
C PHE A 87 18.94 -1.89 14.92
#